data_AF-A0A9N9JEQ0-F1
#
_entry.id   AF-A0A9N9JEQ0-F1
#
_cell.length_a   1.000
_cell.length_b   1.000
_cell.length_c   1.000
_cell.angle_alpha   90.00
_cell.angle_beta   90.00
_cell.angle_gamma   90.00
#
_symmetry.space_group_name_H-M   'P 1'
#
loop_
_entity.id
_entity.type
_entity.pdbx_description
1 polymer ?
#
loop_
_entity_poly.entity_id
_entity_poly.type
_entity_poly.pdbx_seq_one_letter_code
_entity_poly.pdbx_strand_id
1 'polypeptide(L)'
;GSSKTTSTQPSSISTGPEIVVFDEASKKKQIKPTTVYEWKSFMSSKISKLKDKPAPKLQKNDEEVEEEELNKKNDKELQELLETSKLLELYTADRLTGKERRKYNDKKIVELGAKSPKSIKIPTPISLGIQSK
;
A
#
# COMPACT_ATOMS: atom_id res chain seq x y z
N GLY A 1 -40.90 -43.20 -1.81
CA GLY A 1 -41.30 -42.65 -3.11
C GLY A 1 -42.04 -41.36 -2.88
N SER A 2 -41.54 -40.25 -3.43
CA SER A 2 -42.25 -38.97 -3.46
C SER A 2 -41.81 -38.21 -4.70
N SER A 3 -42.74 -38.09 -5.65
CA SER A 3 -42.57 -37.58 -7.00
C SER A 3 -42.61 -36.05 -6.98
N LYS A 4 -41.59 -35.36 -7.50
CA LYS A 4 -41.63 -33.90 -7.68
C LYS A 4 -41.85 -33.60 -9.15
N THR A 5 -43.08 -33.22 -9.44
CA THR A 5 -43.62 -32.82 -10.75
C THR A 5 -42.93 -31.54 -11.24
N THR A 6 -42.30 -31.61 -12.41
CA THR A 6 -41.85 -30.45 -13.17
C THR A 6 -43.07 -29.72 -13.73
N SER A 7 -43.31 -28.50 -13.23
CA SER A 7 -44.32 -27.60 -13.76
C SER A 7 -43.92 -27.18 -15.18
N THR A 8 -44.55 -27.80 -16.16
CA THR A 8 -44.48 -27.44 -17.57
C THR A 8 -45.61 -26.44 -17.83
N GLN A 9 -45.27 -25.18 -18.08
CA GLN A 9 -46.21 -24.19 -18.61
C GLN A 9 -46.39 -24.46 -20.11
N PRO A 10 -47.62 -24.71 -20.61
CA PRO A 10 -47.87 -24.88 -22.03
C PRO A 10 -48.15 -23.51 -22.68
N SER A 11 -47.18 -22.97 -23.42
CA SER A 11 -47.40 -21.81 -24.28
C SER A 11 -47.29 -22.23 -25.75
N SER A 12 -48.44 -22.31 -26.41
CA SER A 12 -48.69 -22.25 -27.87
C SER A 12 -47.66 -22.92 -28.78
N ILE A 13 -48.08 -24.02 -29.40
CA ILE A 13 -47.44 -24.65 -30.56
C ILE A 13 -47.39 -23.60 -31.69
N SER A 14 -46.23 -22.95 -31.83
CA SER A 14 -45.89 -22.12 -32.98
C SER A 14 -45.09 -23.01 -33.93
N THR A 15 -45.59 -23.22 -35.15
CA THR A 15 -45.04 -24.11 -36.17
C THR A 15 -43.82 -23.51 -36.87
N GLY A 16 -42.80 -23.12 -36.10
CA GLY A 16 -41.54 -22.58 -36.59
C GLY A 16 -40.40 -22.88 -35.63
N PRO A 17 -39.14 -22.90 -36.10
CA PRO A 17 -37.99 -23.17 -35.24
C PRO A 17 -37.86 -22.08 -34.16
N GLU A 18 -37.83 -22.50 -32.90
CA GLU A 18 -37.51 -21.63 -31.78
C GLU A 18 -36.00 -21.31 -31.82
N ILE A 19 -35.65 -20.12 -32.32
CA ILE A 19 -34.27 -19.66 -32.40
C ILE A 19 -33.96 -18.87 -31.13
N VAL A 20 -33.30 -19.53 -30.17
CA VAL A 20 -32.71 -18.86 -29.01
C VAL A 20 -31.36 -18.29 -29.41
N VAL A 21 -31.29 -16.98 -29.66
CA VAL A 21 -30.03 -16.25 -29.91
C VAL A 21 -29.47 -15.78 -28.57
N PHE A 22 -28.31 -16.30 -28.19
CA PHE A 22 -27.59 -15.81 -27.02
C PHE A 22 -26.64 -14.67 -27.44
N ASP A 23 -26.96 -13.42 -27.09
CA ASP A 23 -26.02 -12.32 -27.19
C ASP A 23 -24.89 -12.49 -26.15
N GLU A 24 -23.77 -13.07 -26.59
CA GLU A 24 -22.61 -13.32 -25.71
C GLU A 24 -21.89 -12.04 -25.27
N ALA A 25 -22.13 -10.91 -25.93
CA ALA A 25 -21.39 -9.66 -25.72
C ALA A 25 -21.65 -8.98 -24.37
N SER A 26 -22.80 -9.23 -23.73
CA SER A 26 -23.19 -8.58 -22.46
C SER A 26 -22.84 -9.39 -21.21
N LYS A 27 -22.34 -10.62 -21.37
CA LYS A 27 -21.90 -11.46 -20.25
C LYS A 27 -20.38 -11.47 -20.19
N LYS A 28 -19.77 -10.31 -19.93
CA LYS A 28 -18.47 -10.32 -19.23
C LYS A 28 -18.74 -10.98 -17.89
N LYS A 29 -18.58 -12.30 -17.82
CA LYS A 29 -18.58 -13.06 -16.57
C LYS A 29 -17.58 -12.30 -15.69
N GLN A 30 -18.08 -11.62 -14.67
CA GLN A 30 -17.28 -11.16 -13.55
C GLN A 30 -16.74 -12.47 -12.95
N ILE A 31 -15.61 -12.94 -13.48
CA ILE A 31 -14.84 -14.01 -12.88
C ILE A 31 -14.35 -13.36 -11.59
N LYS A 32 -15.17 -13.47 -10.54
CA LYS A 32 -14.73 -13.13 -9.20
C LYS A 32 -13.45 -13.92 -9.00
N PRO A 33 -12.33 -13.30 -8.60
CA PRO A 33 -11.12 -14.04 -8.35
C PRO A 33 -11.48 -15.11 -7.33
N THR A 34 -11.45 -16.38 -7.75
CA THR A 34 -11.72 -17.48 -6.83
C THR A 34 -10.67 -17.37 -5.74
N THR A 35 -11.10 -17.23 -4.50
CA THR A 35 -10.17 -17.13 -3.39
C THR A 35 -9.34 -18.43 -3.38
N VAL A 36 -8.05 -18.38 -3.05
CA VAL A 36 -7.18 -19.59 -3.05
C VAL A 36 -7.84 -20.75 -2.29
N TYR A 37 -8.59 -20.44 -1.22
CA TYR A 37 -9.41 -21.40 -0.49
C TYR A 37 -10.52 -22.06 -1.33
N GLU A 38 -11.31 -21.28 -2.08
CA GLU A 38 -12.40 -21.78 -2.92
C GLU A 38 -11.86 -22.70 -4.03
N TRP A 39 -10.75 -22.31 -4.67
CA TRP A 39 -10.08 -23.13 -5.68
C TRP A 39 -9.56 -24.44 -5.08
N LYS A 40 -8.91 -24.39 -3.90
CA LYS A 40 -8.43 -25.59 -3.20
C LYS A 40 -9.56 -26.51 -2.76
N SER A 41 -10.67 -25.97 -2.28
CA SER A 41 -11.85 -26.75 -1.89
C SER A 41 -12.48 -27.43 -3.09
N PHE A 42 -12.61 -26.69 -4.20
CA PHE A 42 -13.15 -27.19 -5.47
C PHE A 42 -12.27 -28.27 -6.10
N MET A 43 -10.95 -28.11 -6.09
CA MET A 43 -10.01 -29.10 -6.65
C MET A 43 -9.79 -30.32 -5.74
N SER A 44 -10.32 -30.32 -4.53
CA SER A 44 -10.18 -31.47 -3.63
C SER A 44 -11.21 -32.55 -3.95
N SER A 45 -10.80 -33.81 -3.90
CA SER A 45 -11.67 -34.98 -4.10
C SER A 45 -12.73 -35.20 -3.00
N LYS A 46 -12.77 -34.35 -1.97
CA LYS A 46 -13.73 -34.43 -0.85
C LYS A 46 -14.88 -33.45 -1.07
N ILE A 47 -16.01 -33.98 -1.56
CA ILE A 47 -17.23 -33.22 -1.92
C ILE A 47 -17.83 -32.46 -0.73
N SER A 48 -17.61 -32.94 0.51
CA SER A 48 -18.09 -32.27 1.73
C SER A 48 -17.61 -30.82 1.85
N LYS A 49 -16.40 -30.51 1.37
CA LYS A 49 -15.78 -29.17 1.46
C LYS A 49 -16.45 -28.11 0.59
N LEU A 50 -17.31 -28.50 -0.35
CA LEU A 50 -18.08 -27.58 -1.19
C LEU A 50 -19.32 -27.03 -0.48
N LYS A 51 -19.80 -27.71 0.57
CA LYS A 51 -20.98 -27.30 1.34
C LYS A 51 -20.62 -26.65 2.67
N ASP A 52 -19.36 -26.71 3.07
CA ASP A 52 -18.90 -26.13 4.32
C ASP A 52 -18.81 -24.60 4.18
N LYS A 53 -19.55 -23.89 5.03
CA LYS A 53 -19.47 -22.43 5.16
C LYS A 53 -18.02 -22.07 5.55
N PRO A 54 -17.39 -21.05 4.92
CA PRO A 54 -16.00 -20.71 5.23
C PRO A 54 -15.86 -20.42 6.72
N ALA A 55 -14.81 -20.99 7.32
CA ALA A 55 -14.50 -20.80 8.73
C ALA A 55 -14.41 -19.30 9.04
N PRO A 56 -14.87 -18.86 10.22
CA PRO A 56 -14.70 -17.48 10.65
C PRO A 56 -13.22 -17.11 10.60
N LYS A 57 -12.93 -15.88 10.16
CA LYS A 57 -11.56 -15.35 10.11
C LYS A 57 -10.89 -15.62 11.46
N LEU A 58 -9.72 -16.25 11.43
CA LEU A 58 -8.93 -16.49 12.64
C LEU A 58 -8.83 -15.19 13.42
N GLN A 59 -9.23 -15.22 14.68
CA GLN A 59 -9.03 -14.12 15.61
C GLN A 59 -7.52 -13.88 15.65
N LYS A 60 -7.10 -12.62 15.47
CA LYS A 60 -5.69 -12.25 15.61
C LYS A 60 -5.23 -12.71 16.99
N ASN A 61 -4.06 -13.32 17.07
CA ASN A 61 -3.48 -13.70 18.35
C ASN A 61 -3.31 -12.45 19.22
N ASP A 62 -3.52 -12.55 20.53
CA ASP A 62 -3.44 -11.40 21.45
C ASP A 62 -2.06 -10.71 21.35
N GLU A 63 -0.99 -11.48 21.10
CA GLU A 63 0.36 -10.98 20.83
C GLU A 63 0.45 -10.08 19.57
N GLU A 64 -0.24 -10.45 18.48
CA GLU A 64 -0.27 -9.64 17.24
C GLU A 64 -1.00 -8.30 17.47
N VAL A 65 -1.99 -8.28 18.37
CA VAL A 65 -2.73 -7.06 18.71
C VAL A 65 -1.86 -6.13 19.54
N GLU A 66 -1.12 -6.65 20.51
CA GLU A 66 -0.18 -5.87 21.33
C GLU A 66 0.97 -5.28 20.49
N GLU A 67 1.54 -6.06 19.58
CA GLU A 67 2.57 -5.57 18.65
C GLU A 67 2.03 -4.47 17.71
N GLU A 68 0.82 -4.63 17.18
CA GLU A 68 0.18 -3.60 16.36
C GLU A 68 -0.06 -2.30 17.14
N GLU A 69 -0.42 -2.39 18.41
CA GLU A 69 -0.59 -1.22 19.28
C GLU A 69 0.74 -0.55 19.63
N LEU A 70 1.78 -1.33 19.90
CA LEU A 70 3.12 -0.81 20.16
C LEU A 70 3.68 -0.10 18.92
N ASN A 71 3.55 -0.70 17.74
CA ASN A 71 3.98 -0.09 16.49
C ASN A 71 3.25 1.24 16.23
N LYS A 72 1.93 1.29 16.46
CA LYS A 72 1.18 2.55 16.35
C LYS A 72 1.63 3.61 17.34
N LYS A 73 2.04 3.24 18.56
CA LYS A 73 2.57 4.18 19.54
C LYS A 73 3.93 4.70 19.09
N ASN A 74 4.82 3.82 18.64
CA ASN A 74 6.14 4.18 18.13
C ASN A 74 6.05 5.11 16.91
N ASP A 75 5.14 4.83 15.98
CA ASP A 75 4.91 5.67 14.81
C ASP A 75 4.42 7.07 15.19
N LYS A 76 3.55 7.18 16.20
CA LYS A 76 3.08 8.47 16.72
C LYS A 76 4.20 9.27 17.38
N GLU A 77 4.98 8.61 18.24
CA GLU A 77 6.13 9.24 18.89
C GLU A 77 7.16 9.73 17.86
N LEU A 78 7.43 8.91 16.84
CA LEU A 78 8.30 9.29 15.73
C LEU A 78 7.77 10.51 14.97
N GLN A 79 6.45 10.58 14.71
CA GLN A 79 5.84 11.73 14.05
C GLN A 79 5.99 13.00 14.89
N GLU A 80 5.73 12.93 16.19
CA GLU A 80 5.88 14.07 17.10
C GLU A 80 7.34 14.56 17.15
N LEU A 81 8.31 13.65 17.18
CA LEU A 81 9.73 13.99 17.11
C LEU A 81 10.11 14.68 15.79
N LEU A 82 9.58 14.21 14.66
CA LEU A 82 9.84 14.83 13.36
C LEU A 82 9.18 16.21 13.24
N GLU A 83 7.96 16.37 13.75
CA GLU A 83 7.25 17.65 13.76
C GLU A 83 7.97 18.69 14.63
N THR A 84 8.39 18.30 15.84
CA THR A 84 9.13 19.18 16.76
C THR A 84 10.50 19.56 16.19
N SER A 85 11.22 18.61 15.59
CA SER A 85 12.48 18.88 14.89
C SER A 85 12.30 19.90 13.76
N LYS A 86 11.26 19.73 12.94
CA LYS A 86 10.93 20.69 11.87
C LYS A 86 10.56 22.07 12.42
N LEU A 87 9.83 22.15 13.53
CA LEU A 87 9.48 23.42 14.17
C LEU A 87 10.74 24.17 14.64
N LEU A 88 11.69 23.47 15.25
CA LEU A 88 12.98 24.04 15.63
C LEU A 88 13.77 24.50 14.40
N GLU A 89 13.77 23.70 13.33
CA GLU A 89 14.42 24.06 12.07
C GLU A 89 13.87 25.38 11.51
N LEU A 90 12.54 25.49 11.39
CA LEU A 90 11.86 26.69 10.90
C LEU A 90 12.18 27.92 11.76
N TYR A 91 12.12 27.78 13.09
CA TYR A 91 12.47 28.87 14.01
C TYR A 91 13.91 29.35 13.84
N THR A 92 14.86 28.41 13.70
CA THR A 92 16.26 28.77 13.45
C THR A 92 16.43 29.46 12.10
N ALA A 93 15.76 28.98 11.05
CA ALA A 93 15.83 29.56 9.72
C ALA A 93 15.24 30.98 9.67
N ASP A 94 14.15 31.24 10.40
CA ASP A 94 13.48 32.55 10.46
C ASP A 94 14.32 33.61 11.19
N ARG A 95 15.09 33.21 12.21
CA ARG A 95 15.97 34.14 12.93
C ARG A 95 17.25 34.47 12.18
N LEU A 96 17.67 33.62 11.25
CA LEU A 96 18.89 33.82 10.48
C LEU A 96 18.61 34.79 9.33
N THR A 97 19.46 35.81 9.19
CA THR A 97 19.35 36.79 8.10
C THR A 97 20.59 36.80 7.19
N GLY A 98 20.42 37.31 5.97
CA GLY A 98 21.51 37.60 5.03
C GLY A 98 22.48 36.45 4.78
N LYS A 99 23.74 36.63 5.19
CA LYS A 99 24.85 35.70 4.93
C LYS A 99 24.74 34.41 5.76
N GLU A 100 24.20 34.50 6.97
CA GLU A 100 24.07 33.36 7.87
C GLU A 100 22.97 32.41 7.39
N ARG A 101 21.84 32.97 6.93
CA ARG A 101 20.77 32.21 6.28
C ARG A 101 21.26 31.41 5.08
N ARG A 102 22.12 32.00 4.24
CA ARG A 102 22.71 31.29 3.08
C ARG A 102 23.59 30.13 3.51
N LYS A 103 24.53 30.37 4.45
CA LYS A 103 25.41 29.31 4.98
C LYS A 103 24.62 28.17 5.62
N TYR A 104 23.55 28.49 6.34
CA TYR A 104 22.68 27.49 6.96
C TYR A 104 21.99 26.62 5.89
N ASN A 105 21.39 27.25 4.87
CA ASN A 105 20.78 26.51 3.76
C ASN A 105 21.80 25.65 3.00
N ASP A 106 22.99 26.17 2.71
CA ASP A 106 24.04 25.40 2.04
C ASP A 106 24.44 24.15 2.84
N LYS A 107 24.56 24.30 4.17
CA LYS A 107 24.82 23.16 5.07
C LYS A 107 23.66 22.16 5.07
N LYS A 108 22.42 22.64 5.14
CA LYS A 108 21.23 21.78 5.15
C LYS A 108 21.08 21.00 3.85
N ILE A 109 21.36 21.62 2.71
CA ILE A 109 21.36 20.96 1.40
C ILE A 109 22.39 19.82 1.36
N VAL A 110 23.58 20.03 1.93
CA VAL A 110 24.59 18.97 2.06
C VAL A 110 24.16 17.87 3.02
N GLU A 111 23.55 18.22 4.15
CA GLU A 111 22.96 17.26 5.11
C GLU A 111 21.88 16.38 4.47
N LEU A 112 21.06 16.95 3.58
CA LEU A 112 20.06 16.24 2.79
C LEU A 112 20.64 15.36 1.67
N GLY A 113 21.97 15.28 1.55
CA GLY A 113 22.67 14.39 0.62
C GLY A 113 23.23 15.06 -0.63
N ALA A 114 23.18 16.39 -0.74
CA ALA A 114 23.90 17.07 -1.80
C ALA A 114 25.43 16.99 -1.59
N LYS A 115 26.18 16.98 -2.70
CA LYS A 115 27.64 17.03 -2.63
C LYS A 115 28.09 18.37 -2.05
N SER A 116 29.11 18.34 -1.20
CA SER A 116 29.67 19.57 -0.63
C SER A 116 30.19 20.50 -1.73
N PRO A 117 30.02 21.83 -1.57
CA PRO A 117 30.54 22.78 -2.53
C PRO A 117 32.06 22.63 -2.61
N LYS A 118 32.59 22.58 -3.84
CA LYS A 118 34.03 22.52 -4.07
C LYS A 118 34.67 23.77 -3.49
N SER A 119 35.74 23.59 -2.72
CA SER A 119 36.52 24.72 -2.22
C SER A 119 37.04 25.56 -3.40
N ILE A 120 37.18 26.86 -3.15
CA ILE A 120 37.80 27.78 -4.11
C ILE A 120 39.21 27.25 -4.39
N LYS A 121 39.61 27.21 -5.67
CA LYS A 121 40.98 26.84 -6.05
C LYS A 121 41.93 27.92 -5.54
N ILE A 122 42.66 27.61 -4.47
CA ILE A 122 43.66 28.49 -3.87
C ILE A 122 45.05 28.00 -4.33
N PRO A 123 45.96 28.90 -4.76
CA PRO A 123 47.33 28.52 -5.08
C PRO A 123 48.04 27.81 -3.91
N THR A 124 48.82 26.78 -4.23
CA THR A 124 49.57 25.94 -3.29
C THR A 124 50.37 26.70 -2.22
N PRO A 125 51.12 27.78 -2.52
CA PRO A 125 51.85 28.49 -1.46
C PRO A 125 50.93 29.15 -0.44
N ILE A 126 49.76 29.63 -0.86
CA ILE A 126 48.78 30.26 0.02
C ILE A 126 48.06 29.19 0.85
N SER A 127 47.71 28.04 0.27
CA SER A 127 47.05 26.96 1.01
C SER A 127 47.95 26.39 2.11
N LEU A 128 49.24 26.20 1.84
CA LEU A 128 50.22 25.77 2.84
C LEU A 128 50.32 26.78 4.01
N GLY A 129 50.33 28.08 3.70
CA GLY A 129 50.37 29.13 4.73
C GLY A 129 49.10 29.26 5.57
N ILE A 130 47.93 28.87 5.02
CA ILE A 130 46.67 28.81 5.78
C ILE A 130 46.66 27.58 6.70
N GLN A 131 47.21 26.44 6.25
CA GLN A 131 47.25 25.20 7.03
C GLN A 131 48.28 25.21 8.16
N SER A 132 49.36 25.97 8.01
CA SER A 132 50.43 26.07 9.02
C SER A 132 50.14 27.09 10.13
N LYS A 133 49.03 27.83 10.05
CA LYS A 133 48.57 28.80 11.06
C LYS A 133 47.53 28.17 11.97
#